data_AF-A0A2A2T4J3-F1
#
_entry.id   AF-A0A2A2T4J3-F1
#
_cell.length_a   1.000
_cell.length_b   1.000
_cell.length_c   1.000
_cell.angle_alpha   90.00
_cell.angle_beta   90.00
_cell.angle_gamma   90.00
#
_symmetry.space_group_name_H-M   'P 1'
#
loop_
_entity.id
_entity.type
_entity.pdbx_description
1 polymer ?
#
loop_
_entity_poly.entity_id
_entity_poly.type
_entity_poly.pdbx_seq_one_letter_code
_entity_poly.pdbx_strand_id
1 'polypeptide(L)'
;MAFSAEFAGDLLKLLLHGQAIASLAQNHSSPAQALYLALHTADPGAGGNQSTHEVNYTGYARVALQRSAAGWSITGNKATLANTVEFGEMTGGAGGTATHVSIGTNVSGTGKVLLRAALSHPIEYRNGSAARLRQSTSITVLTS
;
A
#
# COMPACT_ATOMS: atom_id res chain seq x y z
N MET A 1 20.01 -4.18 -14.88
CA MET A 1 18.82 -4.57 -15.68
C MET A 1 17.62 -3.93 -15.01
N ALA A 2 16.77 -3.25 -15.77
CA ALA A 2 15.49 -2.72 -15.29
C ALA A 2 14.39 -3.07 -16.28
N PHE A 3 13.14 -2.90 -15.87
CA PHE A 3 12.00 -3.09 -16.75
C PHE A 3 11.82 -1.88 -17.69
N SER A 4 11.28 -2.12 -18.88
CA SER A 4 10.77 -1.05 -19.73
C SER A 4 9.56 -0.38 -19.06
N ALA A 5 9.29 0.88 -19.41
CA ALA A 5 8.16 1.62 -18.82
C ALA A 5 6.81 0.97 -19.08
N GLU A 6 6.62 0.38 -20.26
CA GLU A 6 5.40 -0.32 -20.65
C GLU A 6 5.19 -1.57 -19.79
N PHE A 7 6.22 -2.44 -19.72
CA PHE A 7 6.12 -3.67 -18.95
C PHE A 7 6.01 -3.41 -17.44
N ALA A 8 6.66 -2.37 -16.92
CA ALA A 8 6.47 -1.93 -15.54
C ALA A 8 5.01 -1.53 -15.26
N GLY A 9 4.33 -0.90 -16.20
CA GLY A 9 2.91 -0.61 -16.12
C GLY A 9 2.04 -1.87 -16.11
N ASP A 10 2.38 -2.87 -16.91
CA ASP A 10 1.66 -4.14 -16.94
C ASP A 10 1.85 -4.94 -15.64
N LEU A 11 3.05 -4.92 -15.05
CA LEU A 11 3.29 -5.50 -13.72
C LEU A 11 2.44 -4.82 -12.64
N LEU A 12 2.32 -3.48 -12.68
CA LEU A 12 1.46 -2.74 -11.75
C LEU A 12 -0.01 -3.11 -11.95
N LYS A 13 -0.50 -3.18 -13.20
CA LYS A 13 -1.89 -3.58 -13.49
C LYS A 13 -2.16 -5.03 -13.07
N LEU A 14 -1.22 -5.95 -13.27
CA LEU A 14 -1.36 -7.33 -12.79
C LEU A 14 -1.48 -7.38 -11.28
N LEU A 15 -0.60 -6.68 -10.56
CA LEU A 15 -0.58 -6.70 -9.10
C LEU A 15 -1.81 -5.98 -8.51
N LEU A 16 -2.08 -4.76 -8.96
CA LEU A 16 -3.02 -3.83 -8.33
C LEU A 16 -4.41 -3.84 -8.96
N HIS A 17 -4.58 -4.24 -10.22
CA HIS A 17 -5.89 -4.38 -10.87
C HIS A 17 -6.27 -5.83 -11.16
N GLY A 18 -5.35 -6.79 -10.99
CA GLY A 18 -5.60 -8.18 -11.37
C GLY A 18 -5.73 -8.38 -12.88
N GLN A 19 -5.17 -7.47 -13.69
CA GLN A 19 -5.23 -7.56 -15.14
C GLN A 19 -4.14 -8.51 -15.65
N ALA A 20 -4.52 -9.54 -16.41
CA ALA A 20 -3.57 -10.46 -17.01
C ALA A 20 -2.64 -9.76 -18.00
N ILE A 21 -1.39 -10.23 -18.06
CA ILE A 21 -0.43 -9.85 -19.10
C ILE A 21 -0.51 -10.94 -20.16
N ALA A 22 -0.99 -10.58 -21.35
CA ALA A 22 -1.24 -11.53 -22.43
C ALA A 22 0.00 -12.41 -22.68
N SER A 23 -0.21 -13.72 -22.70
CA SER A 23 0.83 -14.75 -22.94
C SER A 23 1.98 -14.82 -21.92
N LEU A 24 1.94 -14.05 -20.83
CA LEU A 24 3.03 -13.99 -19.84
C LEU A 24 2.57 -14.31 -18.41
N ALA A 25 1.45 -13.73 -17.95
CA ALA A 25 1.00 -13.90 -16.58
C ALA A 25 -0.52 -13.71 -16.43
N GLN A 26 -1.14 -14.50 -15.57
CA GLN A 26 -2.57 -14.45 -15.31
C GLN A 26 -2.86 -14.14 -13.84
N ASN A 27 -4.04 -13.57 -13.58
CA ASN A 27 -4.56 -13.47 -12.22
C ASN A 27 -5.06 -14.85 -11.76
N HIS A 28 -4.99 -15.11 -10.45
CA HIS A 28 -5.47 -16.38 -9.91
C HIS A 28 -6.99 -16.54 -10.11
N SER A 29 -7.49 -17.78 -10.21
CA SER A 29 -8.92 -18.07 -10.39
C SER A 29 -9.78 -17.66 -9.19
N SER A 30 -9.17 -17.56 -8.01
CA SER A 30 -9.76 -16.97 -6.80
C SER A 30 -8.80 -15.91 -6.26
N PRO A 31 -8.74 -14.72 -6.88
CA PRO A 31 -7.76 -13.72 -6.52
C PRO A 31 -8.19 -12.99 -5.24
N ALA A 32 -7.23 -12.44 -4.51
CA ALA A 32 -7.53 -11.45 -3.48
C ALA A 32 -8.31 -10.30 -4.12
N GLN A 33 -9.39 -9.85 -3.47
CA GLN A 33 -10.23 -8.74 -3.96
C GLN A 33 -9.68 -7.36 -3.56
N ALA A 34 -8.90 -7.33 -2.49
CA ALA A 34 -8.27 -6.13 -1.97
C ALA A 34 -6.84 -6.42 -1.52
N LEU A 35 -6.03 -5.36 -1.47
CA LEU A 35 -4.76 -5.31 -0.76
C LEU A 35 -4.92 -4.36 0.42
N TYR A 36 -4.03 -4.45 1.39
CA TYR A 36 -4.17 -3.72 2.64
C TYR A 36 -3.02 -2.74 2.80
N LEU A 37 -3.39 -1.47 2.94
CA LEU A 37 -2.48 -0.36 3.22
C LEU A 37 -2.23 -0.29 4.73
N ALA A 38 -0.95 -0.31 5.12
CA ALA A 38 -0.53 -0.22 6.51
C ALA A 38 0.49 0.91 6.70
N LEU A 39 0.41 1.61 7.84
CA LEU A 39 1.38 2.61 8.28
C LEU A 39 2.41 1.97 9.19
N HIS A 40 3.64 2.47 9.11
CA HIS A 40 4.76 1.97 9.90
C HIS A 40 5.58 3.11 10.50
N THR A 41 6.09 2.88 11.71
CA THR A 41 6.97 3.83 12.42
C THR A 41 8.42 3.79 11.92
N ALA A 42 8.80 2.70 11.25
CA ALA A 42 10.08 2.50 10.56
C ALA A 42 9.89 1.59 9.34
N ASP A 43 10.92 1.46 8.49
CA ASP A 43 10.89 0.55 7.35
C ASP A 43 10.67 -0.91 7.81
N PRO A 44 9.66 -1.63 7.30
CA PRO A 44 9.49 -3.06 7.58
C PRO A 44 10.69 -3.92 7.11
N GLY A 45 11.47 -3.42 6.16
CA GLY A 45 12.61 -4.13 5.58
C GLY A 45 12.21 -5.23 4.59
N ALA A 46 13.20 -5.78 3.89
CA ALA A 46 12.97 -6.78 2.83
C ALA A 46 12.56 -8.17 3.37
N GLY A 47 12.99 -8.52 4.58
CA GLY A 47 12.61 -9.77 5.27
C GLY A 47 11.43 -9.61 6.23
N GLY A 48 10.88 -8.40 6.36
CA GLY A 48 9.77 -8.12 7.26
C GLY A 48 8.42 -8.54 6.71
N ASN A 49 7.41 -8.38 7.54
CA ASN A 49 6.01 -8.59 7.19
C ASN A 49 5.17 -7.36 7.56
N GLN A 50 3.87 -7.38 7.27
CA GLN A 50 3.01 -6.22 7.51
C GLN A 50 2.91 -5.81 8.99
N SER A 51 3.25 -6.68 9.94
CA SER A 51 3.30 -6.34 11.37
C SER A 51 4.67 -5.83 11.82
N THR A 52 5.70 -5.91 10.98
CA THR A 52 7.02 -5.35 11.30
C THR A 52 6.93 -3.82 11.31
N HIS A 53 7.23 -3.22 12.46
CA HIS A 53 7.14 -1.77 12.70
C HIS A 53 5.77 -1.15 12.41
N GLU A 54 4.69 -1.94 12.43
CA GLU A 54 3.35 -1.44 12.16
C GLU A 54 2.88 -0.46 13.25
N VAL A 55 2.22 0.62 12.83
CA VAL A 55 1.55 1.55 13.75
C VAL A 55 0.48 0.79 14.53
N ASN A 56 0.41 1.08 15.84
CA ASN A 56 -0.58 0.48 16.73
C ASN A 56 -1.15 1.54 17.66
N TYR A 57 -2.45 1.79 17.57
CA TYR A 57 -3.23 2.59 18.51
C TYR A 57 -4.69 2.12 18.48
N THR A 58 -5.48 2.49 19.49
CA THR A 58 -6.91 2.14 19.52
C THR A 58 -7.66 2.90 18.44
N GLY A 59 -8.28 2.18 17.50
CA GLY A 59 -8.94 2.74 16.31
C GLY A 59 -8.16 2.52 15.02
N TYR A 60 -6.88 2.15 15.09
CA TYR A 60 -6.10 1.82 13.90
C TYR A 60 -6.53 0.47 13.30
N ALA A 61 -6.71 0.46 11.98
CA ALA A 61 -6.83 -0.75 11.18
C ALA A 61 -6.19 -0.51 9.81
N ARG A 62 -5.67 -1.57 9.18
CA ARG A 62 -5.21 -1.49 7.80
C ARG A 62 -6.39 -1.16 6.89
N VAL A 63 -6.17 -0.28 5.92
CA VAL A 63 -7.24 0.10 4.98
C VAL A 63 -7.23 -0.83 3.78
N ALA A 64 -8.38 -1.42 3.47
CA ALA A 64 -8.55 -2.22 2.26
C ALA A 64 -8.62 -1.33 1.02
N LEU A 65 -7.76 -1.61 0.04
CA LEU A 65 -7.76 -1.00 -1.28
C LEU A 65 -8.14 -2.06 -2.30
N GLN A 66 -9.27 -1.84 -2.99
CA GLN A 66 -9.75 -2.79 -3.99
C GLN A 66 -8.70 -3.00 -5.09
N ARG A 67 -8.47 -4.26 -5.49
CA ARG A 67 -7.56 -4.60 -6.59
C ARG A 67 -8.19 -4.29 -7.95
N SER A 68 -8.47 -3.02 -8.22
CA SER A 68 -9.08 -2.52 -9.44
C SER A 68 -8.88 -1.00 -9.57
N ALA A 69 -9.46 -0.41 -10.63
CA ALA A 69 -9.51 1.04 -10.83
C ALA A 69 -10.20 1.80 -9.68
N ALA A 70 -11.02 1.14 -8.86
CA ALA A 70 -11.64 1.76 -7.67
C ALA A 70 -10.65 2.02 -6.52
N GLY A 71 -9.55 1.25 -6.45
CA GLY A 71 -8.49 1.44 -5.47
C GLY A 71 -7.27 2.19 -6.01
N TRP A 72 -7.00 2.07 -7.32
CA TRP A 72 -5.75 2.52 -7.93
C TRP A 72 -5.95 3.18 -9.29
N SER A 73 -5.29 4.29 -9.52
CA SER A 73 -5.10 4.87 -10.86
C SER A 73 -3.69 4.54 -11.35
N ILE A 74 -3.55 3.95 -12.53
CA ILE A 74 -2.26 3.50 -13.08
C ILE A 74 -2.03 4.15 -14.43
N THR A 75 -0.92 4.88 -14.56
CA THR A 75 -0.49 5.55 -15.79
C THR A 75 0.99 5.31 -16.00
N GLY A 76 1.36 4.65 -17.11
CA GLY A 76 2.74 4.22 -17.36
C GLY A 76 3.25 3.31 -16.24
N ASN A 77 4.45 3.59 -15.72
CA ASN A 77 5.11 2.87 -14.63
C ASN A 77 4.76 3.39 -13.23
N LYS A 78 3.66 4.15 -13.09
CA LYS A 78 3.25 4.79 -11.84
C LYS A 78 1.82 4.40 -11.47
N ALA A 79 1.61 4.08 -10.19
CA ALA A 79 0.30 3.88 -9.58
C ALA A 79 0.05 4.90 -8.48
N THR A 80 -1.15 5.46 -8.40
CA THR A 80 -1.61 6.35 -7.33
C THR A 80 -2.88 5.81 -6.69
N LEU A 81 -3.19 6.25 -5.47
CA LEU A 81 -4.47 5.93 -4.84
C LEU A 81 -5.61 6.56 -5.67
N ALA A 82 -6.67 5.79 -5.93
CA ALA A 82 -7.85 6.31 -6.62
C ALA A 82 -8.61 7.33 -5.76
N ASN A 83 -8.56 7.17 -4.43
CA ASN A 83 -9.22 8.06 -3.45
C ASN A 83 -8.27 8.39 -2.30
N THR A 84 -8.53 9.49 -1.59
CA THR A 84 -7.85 9.76 -0.32
C THR A 84 -8.19 8.65 0.65
N VAL A 85 -7.18 8.13 1.33
CA VAL A 85 -7.32 7.06 2.31
C VAL A 85 -7.20 7.65 3.71
N GLU A 86 -8.19 7.35 4.55
CA GLU A 86 -8.22 7.71 5.96
C GLU A 86 -8.13 6.43 6.81
N PHE A 87 -7.23 6.43 7.78
CA PHE A 87 -7.15 5.41 8.81
C PHE A 87 -8.11 5.78 9.95
N GLY A 88 -8.58 4.79 10.71
CA GLY A 88 -9.46 5.06 11.84
C GLY A 88 -8.82 6.02 12.84
N GLU A 89 -9.64 6.88 13.44
CA GLU A 89 -9.18 7.89 14.40
C GLU A 89 -8.54 7.23 15.62
N MET A 90 -7.44 7.82 16.10
CA MET A 90 -6.85 7.39 17.36
C MET A 90 -7.73 7.81 18.53
N THR A 91 -8.23 6.81 19.25
CA THR A 91 -9.08 6.96 20.45
C THR A 91 -8.39 6.51 21.75
N GLY A 92 -7.16 6.00 21.66
CA GLY A 92 -6.38 5.55 22.80
C GLY A 92 -4.99 5.04 22.44
N GLY A 93 -4.06 5.07 23.42
CA GLY A 93 -2.65 4.69 23.27
C GLY A 93 -1.69 5.87 23.29
N ALA A 94 -0.40 5.60 23.03
CA ALA A 94 0.61 6.65 22.86
C ALA A 94 0.63 7.16 21.43
N GLY A 95 0.70 8.48 21.26
CA GLY A 95 0.86 9.09 19.94
C GLY A 95 2.23 8.78 19.35
N GLY A 96 2.40 9.06 18.07
CA GLY A 96 3.65 8.83 17.36
C GLY A 96 3.61 9.34 15.92
N THR A 97 4.58 8.91 15.13
CA THR A 97 4.74 9.35 13.74
C THR A 97 4.91 8.14 12.84
N ALA A 98 4.03 8.01 11.85
CA ALA A 98 4.20 7.08 10.75
C ALA A 98 5.20 7.67 9.75
N THR A 99 6.25 6.93 9.43
CA THR A 99 7.30 7.35 8.49
C THR A 99 7.30 6.53 7.22
N HIS A 100 6.69 5.34 7.25
CA HIS A 100 6.66 4.41 6.13
C HIS A 100 5.25 3.86 5.91
N VAL A 101 5.04 3.33 4.72
CA VAL A 101 3.78 2.69 4.32
C VAL A 101 4.09 1.38 3.59
N SER A 102 3.19 0.41 3.72
CA SER A 102 3.23 -0.81 2.93
C SER A 102 1.88 -1.14 2.30
N ILE A 103 1.94 -1.87 1.20
CA ILE A 103 0.82 -2.62 0.63
C ILE A 103 1.07 -4.09 0.87
N GLY A 104 0.08 -4.78 1.43
CA GLY A 104 0.20 -6.20 1.69
C GLY A 104 -1.10 -6.98 1.59
N THR A 105 -1.06 -8.24 2.04
CA THR A 105 -2.08 -9.24 1.70
C THR A 105 -3.17 -9.43 2.75
N ASN A 106 -2.92 -9.08 4.01
CA ASN A 106 -3.84 -9.41 5.10
C ASN A 106 -4.37 -8.16 5.79
N VAL A 107 -5.62 -8.23 6.23
CA VAL A 107 -6.31 -7.19 7.02
C VAL A 107 -5.65 -6.95 8.39
N SER A 108 -5.02 -7.97 8.95
CA SER A 108 -4.26 -7.92 10.21
C SER A 108 -3.22 -9.04 10.26
N GLY A 109 -2.33 -9.01 11.26
CA GLY A 109 -1.29 -10.02 11.45
C GLY A 109 -0.19 -10.00 10.36
N THR A 110 0.54 -11.10 10.23
CA THR A 110 1.83 -11.19 9.51
C THR A 110 1.78 -11.12 7.98
N GLY A 111 0.72 -10.61 7.35
CA GLY A 111 0.56 -10.61 5.89
C GLY A 111 1.81 -10.14 5.12
N LYS A 112 1.94 -10.56 3.86
CA LYS A 112 3.14 -10.26 3.05
C LYS A 112 3.21 -8.77 2.75
N VAL A 113 4.41 -8.21 2.76
CA VAL A 113 4.69 -6.87 2.21
C VAL A 113 4.99 -7.03 0.73
N LEU A 114 4.12 -6.50 -0.12
CA LEU A 114 4.27 -6.53 -1.58
C LEU A 114 5.04 -5.30 -2.07
N LEU A 115 4.73 -4.15 -1.48
CA LEU A 115 5.34 -2.85 -1.77
C LEU A 115 5.55 -2.13 -0.45
N ARG A 116 6.68 -1.43 -0.31
CA ARG A 116 7.00 -0.59 0.85
C ARG A 116 7.71 0.67 0.39
N ALA A 117 7.44 1.79 1.07
CA ALA A 117 8.09 3.05 0.77
C ALA A 117 8.13 3.95 2.02
N ALA A 118 9.10 4.85 2.05
CA ALA A 118 9.07 5.99 2.95
C ALA A 118 7.96 6.96 2.52
N LEU A 119 7.29 7.56 3.49
CA LEU A 119 6.38 8.66 3.27
C LEU A 119 7.18 9.93 2.98
N SER A 120 6.81 10.67 1.93
CA SER A 120 7.44 11.96 1.62
C SER A 120 7.26 12.98 2.75
N HIS A 121 6.15 12.87 3.49
CA HIS A 121 5.86 13.64 4.68
C HIS A 121 5.39 12.65 5.75
N PRO A 122 6.13 12.51 6.86
CA PRO A 122 5.68 11.69 7.99
C PRO A 122 4.33 12.16 8.51
N ILE A 123 3.49 11.22 8.95
CA ILE A 123 2.14 11.50 9.44
C ILE A 123 2.13 11.31 10.95
N GLU A 124 1.91 12.39 11.69
CA GLU A 124 1.68 12.31 13.13
C GLU A 124 0.29 11.74 13.41
N TYR A 125 0.20 10.88 14.41
CA TYR A 125 -1.05 10.39 14.99
C TYR A 125 -1.04 10.62 16.50
N ARG A 126 -2.14 11.17 16.99
CA ARG A 126 -2.41 11.47 18.40
C ARG A 126 -3.90 11.32 18.69
N ASN A 127 -4.27 11.22 19.96
CA ASN A 127 -5.67 11.08 20.35
C ASN A 127 -6.54 12.19 19.72
N GLY A 128 -7.66 11.82 19.10
CA GLY A 128 -8.51 12.77 18.38
C GLY A 128 -8.11 13.05 16.93
N SER A 129 -7.16 12.31 16.36
CA SER A 129 -6.69 12.52 14.97
C SER A 129 -6.70 11.23 14.15
N ALA A 130 -6.99 11.38 12.86
CA ALA A 130 -6.94 10.32 11.87
C ALA A 130 -5.78 10.56 10.90
N ALA A 131 -4.98 9.52 10.64
CA ALA A 131 -3.93 9.58 9.63
C ALA A 131 -4.55 9.53 8.23
N ARG A 132 -4.03 10.34 7.29
CA ARG A 132 -4.58 10.46 5.93
C ARG A 132 -3.48 10.41 4.87
N LEU A 133 -3.72 9.65 3.81
CA LEU A 133 -2.92 9.62 2.59
C LEU A 133 -3.73 10.16 1.42
N ARG A 134 -3.21 11.18 0.74
CA ARG A 134 -3.87 11.81 -0.41
C ARG A 134 -3.72 10.95 -1.66
N GLN A 135 -4.57 11.18 -2.65
CA GLN A 135 -4.45 10.58 -3.99
C GLN A 135 -3.09 10.81 -4.65
N SER A 136 -2.36 11.88 -4.27
CA SER A 136 -1.01 12.15 -4.76
C SER A 136 0.04 11.13 -4.29
N THR A 137 -0.26 10.33 -3.27
CA THR A 137 0.60 9.23 -2.83
C THR A 137 0.73 8.23 -3.97
N SER A 138 1.98 7.98 -4.38
CA SER A 138 2.27 7.19 -5.56
C SER A 138 3.36 6.16 -5.35
N ILE A 139 3.24 5.08 -6.11
CA ILE A 139 4.24 4.04 -6.29
C ILE A 139 4.77 4.18 -7.70
N THR A 140 6.09 4.24 -7.86
CA THR A 140 6.75 4.28 -9.17
C THR A 140 7.71 3.12 -9.28
N VAL A 141 7.57 2.31 -10.33
CA VAL A 141 8.54 1.27 -10.66
C VAL A 141 9.69 1.93 -11.41
N LEU A 142 10.91 1.77 -10.92
CA LEU A 142 12.09 2.28 -11.61
C LEU A 142 12.28 1.56 -12.95
N THR A 143 12.44 2.35 -14.00
CA THR A 143 12.62 1.90 -15.38
C THR A 143 13.86 2.58 -15.94
N SER A 144 14.65 1.87 -16.74
CA SER A 144 15.86 2.40 -17.40
C SER A 144 15.95 1.88 -18.82
#